data_AF-A0A9C7W191-F1
#
_entry.id   AF-A0A9C7W191-F1
#
_cell.length_a   1.000
_cell.length_b   1.000
_cell.length_c   1.000
_cell.angle_alpha   90.00
_cell.angle_beta   90.00
_cell.angle_gamma   90.00
#
_symmetry.space_group_name_H-M   'P 1'
#
loop_
_entity.id
_entity.type
_entity.pdbx_description
1 polymer ?
#
loop_
_entity_poly.entity_id
_entity_poly.type
_entity_poly.pdbx_seq_one_letter_code
_entity_poly.pdbx_strand_id
1 'polypeptide(L)' 'MSLDVGDNLPLGHTGRLPGTRELVIPATRYIVPYRVRPRLQKIEILRVFHASKKLPDRW' A
#
# COMPACT_ATOMS: atom_id res chain seq x y z
N MET A 1 15.37 -12.53 12.20
CA MET A 1 13.92 -12.36 12.39
C MET A 1 13.28 -12.57 11.02
N SER A 2 12.98 -13.83 10.68
CA SER A 2 12.42 -14.19 9.38
C SER A 2 10.90 -14.16 9.48
N LEU A 3 10.25 -13.35 8.65
CA LEU A 3 8.80 -13.39 8.49
C LEU A 3 8.49 -14.39 7.38
N ASP A 4 7.89 -15.50 7.79
CA ASP A 4 7.31 -16.53 6.94
C ASP A 4 6.13 -15.91 6.16
N VAL A 5 6.31 -15.72 4.85
CA VAL A 5 5.23 -15.29 3.96
C VAL A 5 4.65 -16.55 3.34
N GLY A 6 3.71 -17.16 4.07
CA GLY A 6 2.82 -18.17 3.52
C GLY A 6 2.06 -17.61 2.31
N ASP A 7 1.86 -18.47 1.32
CA ASP A 7 1.33 -18.29 -0.03
C ASP A 7 -0.08 -17.63 -0.13
N ASN A 8 -0.60 -17.01 0.93
CA ASN A 8 -1.92 -16.40 0.95
C ASN A 8 -2.03 -15.18 1.90
N LEU A 9 -1.02 -14.31 1.94
CA LEU A 9 -1.16 -13.02 2.60
C LEU A 9 -1.63 -11.95 1.59
N PRO A 10 -2.79 -11.30 1.77
CA PRO A 10 -3.07 -10.08 1.04
C PRO A 10 -1.96 -9.09 1.37
N LEU A 11 -1.13 -8.75 0.37
CA LEU A 11 0.09 -7.92 0.42
C LEU A 11 -0.10 -6.48 0.93
N GLY A 12 -1.11 -6.21 1.75
CA GLY A 12 -1.42 -4.90 2.31
C GLY A 12 -2.74 -4.91 3.05
N HIS A 13 -2.92 -3.97 3.99
CA HIS A 13 -4.23 -3.73 4.59
C HIS A 13 -5.23 -3.31 3.51
N THR A 14 -6.49 -3.72 3.65
CA THR A 14 -7.59 -3.19 2.83
C THR A 14 -7.59 -1.67 2.98
N GLY A 15 -7.25 -0.97 1.90
CA GLY A 15 -7.21 0.50 1.92
C GLY A 15 -8.61 1.05 2.15
N ARG A 16 -8.68 2.31 2.61
CA ARG A 16 -9.96 2.99 2.90
C ARG A 16 -10.92 3.07 1.71
N LEU A 17 -10.41 2.95 0.49
CA LEU A 17 -11.17 2.94 -0.75
C LEU A 17 -11.33 1.49 -1.27
N PRO A 18 -12.53 1.07 -1.71
CA PRO A 18 -12.75 -0.26 -2.29
C PRO A 18 -11.77 -0.55 -3.43
N GLY A 19 -11.13 -1.72 -3.38
CA GLY A 19 -10.16 -2.14 -4.40
C GLY A 19 -8.78 -1.48 -4.30
N THR A 20 -8.51 -0.73 -3.22
CA THR A 20 -7.18 -0.24 -2.88
C THR A 20 -6.58 -1.06 -1.74
N ARG A 21 -5.25 -1.21 -1.75
CA ARG A 21 -4.45 -1.84 -0.71
C ARG A 21 -3.38 -0.88 -0.26
N GLU A 22 -2.97 -0.97 0.98
CA GLU A 22 -1.89 -0.14 1.53
C GLU A 22 -0.63 -0.97 1.72
N LEU A 23 0.46 -0.56 1.06
CA LEU A 23 1.79 -1.09 1.30
C LEU A 23 2.50 -0.22 2.33
N VAL A 24 2.77 -0.78 3.49
CA VAL A 24 3.65 -0.17 4.50
C VAL A 24 5.06 -0.63 4.22
N ILE A 25 5.98 0.31 3.99
CA ILE A 25 7.39 -0.02 3.70
C ILE A 25 8.13 -0.16 5.03
N PRO A 26 8.55 -1.36 5.44
CA PRO A 26 9.22 -1.58 6.73
C PRO A 26 10.51 -0.76 6.83
N ALA A 27 10.90 -0.41 8.05
CA ALA A 27 12.06 0.44 8.35
C ALA A 27 12.02 1.85 7.73
N THR A 28 10.92 2.23 7.08
CA THR A 28 10.69 3.59 6.59
C THR A 28 9.35 4.12 7.09
N ARG A 29 9.18 5.44 7.07
CA ARG A 29 7.91 6.10 7.42
C ARG A 29 7.09 6.32 6.15
N TYR A 30 6.98 5.35 5.26
CA TYR A 30 6.21 5.49 4.02
C TYR A 30 5.03 4.51 3.93
N ILE A 31 3.89 5.03 3.47
CA ILE A 31 2.67 4.28 3.19
C ILE A 31 2.28 4.56 1.74
N VAL A 32 2.05 3.50 0.97
CA VAL A 32 1.77 3.58 -0.46
C VAL A 32 0.44 2.87 -0.75
N PRO A 33 -0.66 3.62 -0.98
CA PRO A 33 -1.88 3.03 -1.50
C PRO A 33 -1.67 2.62 -2.96
N TYR A 34 -2.05 1.40 -3.27
CA TYR A 34 -1.97 0.82 -4.60
C TYR A 34 -3.25 0.07 -4.95
N ARG A 35 -3.46 -0.18 -6.24
CA ARG A 35 -4.51 -1.09 -6.71
C ARG A 35 -3.92 -2.10 -7.68
N VAL A 36 -4.39 -3.34 -7.59
CA VAL A 36 -4.03 -4.40 -8.52
C VAL A 36 -5.08 -4.44 -9.63
N ARG A 37 -4.63 -4.48 -10.88
CA ARG A 37 -5.47 -4.67 -12.07
C ARG A 37 -5.10 -6.01 -12.71
N PRO A 38 -5.66 -7.15 -12.23
CA PRO A 38 -5.27 -8.47 -12.73
C PRO A 38 -5.47 -8.62 -14.24
N ARG A 39 -6.60 -8.10 -14.75
CA ARG A 39 -6.92 -8.12 -16.18
C ARG A 39 -5.90 -7.39 -17.06
N LEU A 40 -5.25 -6.37 -16.51
CA LEU A 40 -4.23 -5.58 -17.21
C LEU A 40 -2.80 -5.97 -16.80
N GLN A 41 -2.65 -6.97 -15.92
CA GLN A 41 -1.39 -7.39 -15.30
C GLN A 41 -0.56 -6.20 -14.77
N LYS A 42 -1.23 -5.23 -14.16
CA LYS A 42 -0.61 -3.99 -13.69
C LYS A 42 -0.90 -3.72 -12.22
N ILE A 43 0.08 -3.08 -11.58
CA ILE A 43 -0.08 -2.45 -10.26
C ILE A 43 -0.03 -0.96 -10.48
N GLU A 44 -1.02 -0.26 -9.95
CA GLU A 44 -1.08 1.20 -10.04
C GLU A 44 -0.85 1.80 -8.65
N ILE A 45 0.21 2.59 -8.53
CA ILE A 45 0.51 3.36 -7.32
C ILE A 45 -0.31 4.64 -7.36
N LEU A 46 -1.14 4.86 -6.34
CA LEU A 46 -2.03 6.02 -6.29
C LEU A 46 -1.32 7.24 -5.72
N ARG A 47 -0.50 7.03 -4.67
CA ARG A 47 0.29 8.08 -4.02
C ARG A 47 1.37 7.48 -3.13
N VAL A 48 2.34 8.30 -2.73
CA VAL A 48 3.32 7.99 -1.69
C VAL A 48 3.12 8.97 -0.52
N PHE A 49 2.81 8.45 0.66
CA PHE A 49 2.67 9.25 1.88
C PHE A 49 3.85 9.01 2.81
N HIS A 50 4.40 10.09 3.37
CA HIS A 50 5.34 9.98 4.50
C HIS A 50 4.52 10.01 5.79
N ALA A 51 4.39 8.87 6.48
CA ALA A 51 3.60 8.63 7.68
C ALA A 51 3.91 9.55 8.87
N SER A 52 5.05 10.25 8.87
CA SER A 52 5.38 11.25 9.89
C SER A 52 5.21 12.70 9.43
N LYS A 53 4.77 12.92 8.19
CA LYS A 53 4.32 14.22 7.73
C LYS A 53 2.79 14.24 7.76
N LYS A 54 2.23 15.37 8.20
CA LYS A 54 0.79 15.60 8.12
C LYS A 54 0.38 15.56 6.64
N LEU A 55 -0.76 14.94 6.34
CA LEU A 55 -1.34 15.01 5.01
C LEU A 55 -1.54 16.49 4.62
N PRO A 56 -1.29 16.88 3.36
CA PRO A 56 -1.58 18.24 2.96
C PRO A 56 -3.09 18.49 3.02
N ASP A 57 -3.49 19.68 3.48
CA ASP A 57 -4.90 20.02 3.70
C ASP A 57 -5.72 20.14 2.40
N ARG A 58 -5.03 20.28 1.25
CA ARG A 58 -5.60 20.19 -0.11
C ARG A 58 -4.61 19.54 -1.07
N TRP A 59 -5.16 18.90 -2.12
CA TRP A 59 -4.44 18.33 -3.25
C TRP A 59 -4.74 19.10 -4.53
#